data_AF-A0A382AP35-F1
#
_entry.id   AF-A0A382AP35-F1
#
_cell.length_a   1.000
_cell.length_b   1.000
_cell.length_c   1.000
_cell.angle_alpha   90.00
_cell.angle_beta   90.00
_cell.angle_gamma   90.00
#
_symmetry.space_group_name_H-M   'P 1'
#
loop_
_entity.id
_entity.type
_entity.pdbx_description
1 polymer ?
#
loop_
_entity_poly.entity_id
_entity_poly.type
_entity_poly.pdbx_seq_one_letter_code
_entity_poly.pdbx_strand_id
1 'polypeptide(L)'
;MQILFCLVVTGVLGTTNLLAQVSSDSLAQEGTEVSYEFNMDQSAAVVPFGPGEKLTYRVKIGIVNSGTAHMEVVGIDSIKEEPSYHLAMSLKGSLLFGAVQVDDYYQSWLGTRSISSHRYISDVHQLTYHRYRNFEFYPQEMSWEETESGETGRLATALPLDDISFLYFVRT
;
A
#
# COMPACT_ATOMS: atom_id res chain seq x y z
N MET A 1 -24.46 3.81 -39.29
CA MET A 1 -24.53 3.64 -40.76
C MET A 1 -23.20 4.16 -41.31
N GLN A 2 -22.16 3.31 -41.32
CA GLN A 2 -21.63 2.62 -42.51
C GLN A 2 -21.00 3.68 -43.46
N ILE A 3 -19.73 3.67 -43.85
CA ILE A 3 -19.02 2.58 -44.53
C ILE A 3 -17.50 2.82 -44.45
N LEU A 4 -16.81 1.72 -44.16
CA LEU A 4 -15.40 1.41 -44.38
C LEU A 4 -15.06 1.46 -45.87
N PHE A 5 -14.07 2.26 -46.29
CA PHE A 5 -13.42 2.08 -47.59
C PHE A 5 -12.07 1.39 -47.40
N CYS A 6 -12.04 0.11 -47.74
CA CYS A 6 -10.83 -0.65 -48.00
C CYS A 6 -10.21 -0.13 -49.30
N LEU A 7 -8.94 0.28 -49.28
CA LEU A 7 -8.14 0.39 -50.49
C LEU A 7 -7.01 -0.64 -50.46
N VAL A 8 -6.96 -1.35 -51.58
CA VAL A 8 -6.18 -2.54 -51.89
C VAL A 8 -4.68 -2.23 -51.98
N VAL A 9 -3.89 -3.08 -51.32
CA VAL A 9 -2.44 -3.19 -51.47
C VAL A 9 -2.12 -3.75 -52.86
N THR A 10 -1.30 -3.05 -53.63
CA THR A 10 -0.55 -3.62 -54.77
C THR A 10 0.92 -3.27 -54.58
N GLY A 11 1.76 -4.30 -54.41
CA GLY A 11 3.19 -4.16 -54.15
C GLY A 11 4.03 -4.20 -55.43
N VAL A 12 5.29 -3.78 -55.32
CA VAL A 12 6.42 -4.26 -56.13
C VAL A 12 7.69 -4.20 -55.27
N LEU A 13 8.46 -5.29 -55.27
CA LEU A 13 9.76 -5.45 -54.61
C LEU A 13 10.83 -4.53 -55.21
N GLY A 14 11.68 -3.97 -54.36
CA GLY A 14 12.94 -3.34 -54.75
C GLY A 14 13.89 -3.25 -53.57
N THR A 15 14.85 -4.16 -53.50
CA THR A 15 15.89 -4.25 -52.46
C THR A 15 16.98 -3.21 -52.67
N THR A 16 17.28 -2.40 -51.64
CA THR A 16 18.63 -1.85 -51.41
C THR A 16 18.82 -1.61 -49.92
N ASN A 17 19.71 -2.38 -49.30
CA ASN A 17 20.25 -2.12 -47.96
C ASN A 17 21.12 -0.86 -48.02
N LEU A 18 20.81 0.14 -47.20
CA LEU A 18 21.72 1.24 -46.91
C LEU A 18 22.04 1.22 -45.42
N LEU A 19 23.27 0.82 -45.10
CA LEU A 19 23.85 0.89 -43.77
C LEU A 19 24.05 2.36 -43.39
N ALA A 20 23.21 2.89 -42.51
CA ALA A 20 23.52 4.11 -41.77
C ALA A 20 24.14 3.70 -40.43
N GLN A 21 25.47 3.77 -40.34
CA GLN A 21 26.15 3.80 -39.05
C GLN A 21 25.88 5.16 -38.41
N VAL A 22 25.16 5.16 -37.29
CA VAL A 22 25.06 6.33 -36.42
C VAL A 22 26.00 6.10 -35.25
N SER A 23 27.10 6.84 -35.24
CA SER A 23 28.00 6.96 -34.09
C SER A 23 27.23 7.50 -32.89
N SER A 24 27.26 6.76 -31.78
CA SER A 24 26.82 7.24 -30.47
C SER A 24 27.93 8.09 -29.86
N ASP A 25 27.90 9.39 -30.10
CA ASP A 25 28.70 10.33 -29.33
C ASP A 25 27.98 10.59 -28.00
N SER A 26 28.64 10.15 -26.92
CA SER A 26 28.16 10.22 -25.55
C SER A 26 28.24 11.65 -25.01
N LEU A 27 27.12 12.21 -24.61
CA LEU A 27 27.09 13.20 -23.52
C LEU A 27 26.24 12.61 -22.40
N ALA A 28 26.96 12.16 -21.37
CA ALA A 28 26.42 11.67 -20.13
C ALA A 28 25.55 12.74 -19.49
N GLN A 29 24.24 12.51 -19.47
CA GLN A 29 23.36 13.19 -18.54
C GLN A 29 23.23 12.24 -17.35
N GLU A 30 23.98 12.56 -16.30
CA GLU A 30 23.97 11.90 -15.00
C GLU A 30 22.61 12.16 -14.32
N GLY A 31 21.58 11.48 -14.82
CA GLY A 31 20.34 11.27 -14.09
C GLY A 31 20.62 10.13 -13.12
N THR A 32 20.73 10.45 -11.84
CA THR A 32 20.67 9.44 -10.79
C THR A 32 19.30 8.77 -10.87
N GLU A 33 19.20 7.66 -11.60
CA GLU A 33 18.17 6.66 -11.35
C GLU A 33 18.40 6.20 -9.92
N VAL A 34 17.66 6.78 -8.97
CA VAL A 34 17.49 6.18 -7.66
C VAL A 34 16.61 4.95 -7.90
N SER A 35 17.21 3.86 -8.38
CA SER A 35 16.62 2.55 -8.30
C SER A 35 16.52 2.26 -6.81
N TYR A 36 15.31 2.34 -6.25
CA TYR A 36 15.03 1.69 -4.99
C TYR A 36 15.16 0.20 -5.27
N GLU A 37 16.38 -0.34 -5.13
CA GLU A 37 16.64 -1.76 -5.09
C GLU A 37 16.03 -2.26 -3.78
N PHE A 38 14.71 -2.37 -3.78
CA PHE A 38 14.01 -3.09 -2.75
C PHE A 38 14.48 -4.52 -2.92
N ASN A 39 15.39 -4.95 -2.05
CA ASN A 39 15.84 -6.32 -1.99
C ASN A 39 14.62 -7.14 -1.56
N MET A 40 13.80 -7.52 -2.55
CA MET A 40 12.61 -8.32 -2.34
C MET A 40 13.11 -9.65 -1.82
N ASP A 41 12.91 -9.87 -0.53
CA ASP A 41 13.15 -11.13 0.11
C ASP A 41 12.54 -12.25 -0.75
N GLN A 42 13.36 -13.20 -1.19
CA GLN A 42 12.92 -14.30 -2.06
C GLN A 42 11.86 -15.19 -1.39
N SER A 43 11.72 -15.10 -0.06
CA SER A 43 10.70 -15.79 0.73
C SER A 43 9.45 -14.94 1.00
N ALA A 44 9.37 -13.71 0.48
CA ALA A 44 8.17 -12.88 0.59
C ALA A 44 7.00 -13.54 -0.14
N ALA A 45 5.80 -13.39 0.42
CA ALA A 45 4.58 -13.84 -0.22
C ALA A 45 4.30 -12.99 -1.47
N VAL A 46 3.75 -13.64 -2.49
CA VAL A 46 3.33 -12.96 -3.72
C VAL A 46 2.04 -12.19 -3.44
N VAL A 47 2.11 -10.86 -3.54
CA VAL A 47 0.99 -9.95 -3.26
C VAL A 47 0.89 -8.86 -4.34
N PRO A 48 -0.30 -8.28 -4.59
CA PRO A 48 -0.49 -7.29 -5.66
C PRO A 48 -0.30 -5.84 -5.19
N PHE A 49 0.49 -5.63 -4.14
CA PHE A 49 0.80 -4.33 -3.57
C PHE A 49 2.28 -4.27 -3.16
N GLY A 50 2.81 -3.08 -2.97
CA GLY A 50 4.20 -2.88 -2.55
C GLY A 50 4.52 -1.41 -2.28
N PRO A 51 5.74 -1.11 -1.79
CA PRO A 51 6.16 0.24 -1.45
C PRO A 51 5.85 1.29 -2.52
N GLY A 52 5.29 2.42 -2.09
CA GLY A 52 4.88 3.53 -2.95
C GLY A 52 3.44 3.45 -3.49
N GLU A 53 2.73 2.34 -3.28
CA GLU A 53 1.30 2.24 -3.61
C GLU A 53 0.48 3.25 -2.81
N LYS A 54 -0.44 3.96 -3.48
CA LYS A 54 -1.37 4.91 -2.86
C LYS A 54 -2.79 4.69 -3.37
N LEU A 55 -3.72 4.58 -2.44
CA LEU A 55 -5.15 4.41 -2.70
C LEU A 55 -5.89 5.57 -2.05
N THR A 56 -6.84 6.16 -2.77
CA THR A 56 -7.69 7.24 -2.25
C THR A 56 -9.15 6.88 -2.46
N TYR A 57 -9.92 6.95 -1.38
CA TYR A 57 -11.32 6.59 -1.32
C TYR A 57 -12.16 7.76 -0.88
N ARG A 58 -13.37 7.85 -1.43
CA ARG A 58 -14.39 8.79 -0.96
C ARG A 58 -15.31 8.07 0.01
N VAL A 59 -15.47 8.62 1.20
CA VAL A 59 -16.36 8.08 2.23
C VAL A 59 -17.73 8.71 2.07
N LYS A 60 -18.77 7.87 1.97
CA LYS A 60 -20.16 8.33 1.83
C LYS A 60 -21.03 7.81 2.95
N ILE A 61 -21.92 8.66 3.46
CA ILE A 61 -23.02 8.27 4.34
C ILE A 61 -24.32 8.44 3.54
N GLY A 62 -24.90 7.32 3.13
CA GLY A 62 -25.97 7.33 2.12
C GLY A 62 -25.49 7.95 0.81
N ILE A 63 -26.21 8.96 0.33
CA ILE A 63 -25.85 9.68 -0.91
C ILE A 63 -24.86 10.84 -0.68
N VAL A 64 -24.58 11.19 0.58
CA VAL A 64 -23.80 12.38 0.94
C VAL A 64 -22.33 12.00 1.03
N ASN A 65 -21.46 12.84 0.45
CA ASN A 65 -20.02 12.74 0.67
C ASN A 65 -19.69 13.23 2.08
N SER A 66 -19.04 12.39 2.86
CA SER A 66 -18.75 12.61 4.28
C SER A 66 -17.27 12.65 4.58
N GLY A 67 -16.39 12.27 3.65
CA GLY A 67 -14.95 12.29 3.91
C GLY A 67 -14.09 11.67 2.82
N THR A 68 -12.81 11.54 3.12
CA THR A 68 -11.80 10.90 2.29
C THR A 68 -10.98 9.96 3.16
N ALA A 69 -10.65 8.80 2.62
CA ALA A 69 -9.66 7.91 3.22
C ALA A 69 -8.48 7.74 2.26
N HIS A 70 -7.28 7.68 2.80
CA HIS A 70 -6.07 7.36 2.05
C HIS A 70 -5.45 6.10 2.66
N MET A 71 -4.96 5.20 1.81
CA MET A 71 -4.15 4.06 2.21
C MET A 71 -2.86 4.06 1.41
N GLU A 72 -1.75 3.69 2.05
CA GLU A 72 -0.44 3.68 1.43
C GLU A 72 0.38 2.50 1.95
N VAL A 73 1.21 1.93 1.07
CA VAL A 73 2.34 1.10 1.48
C VAL A 73 3.56 2.03 1.52
N VAL A 74 3.89 2.52 2.71
CA VAL A 74 4.94 3.53 2.89
C VAL A 74 6.31 2.96 2.51
N GLY A 75 6.57 1.72 2.90
CA GLY A 75 7.85 1.06 2.72
C GLY A 75 7.87 -0.33 3.32
N ILE A 76 9.07 -0.84 3.59
CA ILE A 76 9.28 -2.04 4.40
C ILE A 76 10.21 -1.65 5.53
N ASP A 77 9.78 -1.95 6.75
CA ASP A 77 10.57 -1.82 7.97
C ASP A 77 10.95 -3.20 8.49
N SER A 78 11.84 -3.24 9.48
CA SER A 78 12.15 -4.46 10.22
C SER A 78 11.51 -4.40 11.60
N ILE A 79 10.63 -5.36 11.90
CA ILE A 79 10.03 -5.54 13.24
C ILE A 79 10.57 -6.84 13.82
N LYS A 80 11.34 -6.74 14.90
CA LYS A 80 11.99 -7.91 15.54
C LYS A 80 12.77 -8.76 14.53
N GLU A 81 13.55 -8.09 13.68
CA GLU A 81 14.35 -8.68 12.59
C GLU A 81 13.54 -9.27 11.41
N GLU A 82 12.21 -9.22 11.46
CA GLU A 82 11.34 -9.69 10.37
C GLU A 82 10.92 -8.53 9.44
N PRO A 83 11.16 -8.64 8.11
CA PRO A 83 10.75 -7.61 7.15
C PRO A 83 9.22 -7.51 7.08
N SER A 84 8.70 -6.29 7.24
CA SER A 84 7.26 -6.00 7.34
C SER A 84 6.89 -4.78 6.50
N TYR A 85 5.86 -4.88 5.67
CA TYR A 85 5.29 -3.72 4.99
C TYR A 85 4.78 -2.71 6.02
N HIS A 86 5.24 -1.47 5.94
CA HIS A 86 4.68 -0.36 6.71
C HIS A 86 3.48 0.20 5.97
N LEU A 87 2.29 -0.14 6.46
CA LEU A 87 1.01 0.29 5.93
C LEU A 87 0.55 1.52 6.72
N ALA A 88 0.11 2.55 6.01
CA ALA A 88 -0.51 3.73 6.62
C ALA A 88 -1.91 3.92 6.08
N MET A 89 -2.84 4.32 6.96
CA MET A 89 -4.18 4.72 6.59
C MET A 89 -4.54 6.03 7.29
N SER A 90 -5.14 6.96 6.57
CA SER A 90 -5.75 8.16 7.16
C SER A 90 -7.21 8.27 6.76
N LEU A 91 -8.03 8.74 7.68
CA LEU A 91 -9.46 8.98 7.48
C LEU A 91 -9.80 10.39 7.96
N LYS A 92 -10.18 11.25 7.02
CA LYS A 92 -10.64 12.61 7.32
C LYS A 92 -12.07 12.79 6.86
N GLY A 93 -12.94 13.29 7.73
CA GLY A 93 -14.33 13.48 7.37
C GLY A 93 -15.19 14.08 8.46
N SER A 94 -16.49 14.05 8.23
CA SER A 94 -17.48 14.47 9.19
C SER A 94 -18.73 13.60 9.16
N LEU A 95 -19.27 13.33 10.35
CA LEU A 95 -20.53 12.63 10.56
C LEU A 95 -21.61 13.61 11.03
N LEU A 96 -22.87 13.16 11.03
CA LEU A 96 -24.02 13.89 11.56
C LEU A 96 -24.10 15.34 11.05
N PHE A 97 -24.02 15.51 9.73
CA PHE A 97 -24.06 16.83 9.06
C PHE A 97 -22.97 17.82 9.53
N GLY A 98 -21.79 17.32 9.91
CA GLY A 98 -20.67 18.15 10.33
C GLY A 98 -20.49 18.28 11.85
N ALA A 99 -21.43 17.74 12.65
CA ALA A 99 -21.38 17.83 14.10
C ALA A 99 -20.23 17.03 14.72
N VAL A 100 -19.74 15.99 14.04
CA VAL A 100 -18.60 15.20 14.48
C VAL A 100 -17.54 15.23 13.39
N GLN A 101 -16.39 15.83 13.69
CA GLN A 101 -15.21 15.78 12.81
C GLN A 101 -14.40 14.53 13.14
N VAL A 102 -13.85 13.91 12.10
CA VAL A 102 -12.98 12.73 12.18
C VAL A 102 -11.66 13.06 11.53
N ASP A 103 -10.57 12.82 12.25
CA ASP A 103 -9.22 12.88 11.73
C ASP A 103 -8.41 11.74 12.35
N ASP A 104 -8.57 10.54 11.78
CA ASP A 104 -7.97 9.34 12.31
C ASP A 104 -6.76 8.94 11.46
N TYR A 105 -5.73 8.46 12.14
CA TYR A 105 -4.51 7.96 11.53
C TYR A 105 -4.16 6.59 12.10
N TYR A 106 -3.84 5.65 11.21
CA TYR A 106 -3.56 4.28 11.57
C TYR A 106 -2.31 3.80 10.86
N GLN A 107 -1.55 2.95 11.53
CA GLN A 107 -0.37 2.31 10.97
C GLN A 107 -0.36 0.84 11.31
N SER A 108 0.14 0.02 10.38
CA SER A 108 0.29 -1.41 10.58
C SER A 108 1.60 -1.89 9.98
N TRP A 109 2.22 -2.88 10.62
CA TRP A 109 3.39 -3.57 10.10
C TRP A 109 3.01 -5.01 9.77
N LEU A 110 2.83 -5.27 8.48
CA LEU A 110 2.39 -6.55 7.94
C LEU A 110 3.60 -7.36 7.47
N GLY A 111 3.87 -8.50 8.10
CA GLY A 111 4.99 -9.37 7.74
C GLY A 111 5.00 -9.74 6.26
N THR A 112 6.12 -9.53 5.58
CA THR A 112 6.24 -9.74 4.12
C THR A 112 6.16 -11.22 3.71
N ARG A 113 6.56 -12.13 4.61
CA ARG A 113 6.53 -13.59 4.42
C ARG A 113 5.22 -14.22 4.86
N SER A 114 4.81 -13.91 6.09
CA SER A 114 3.65 -14.53 6.75
C SER A 114 2.32 -13.90 6.39
N ILE A 115 2.33 -12.65 5.88
CA ILE A 115 1.14 -11.81 5.72
C ILE A 115 0.31 -11.82 7.01
N SER A 116 0.99 -11.50 8.11
CA SER A 116 0.40 -11.34 9.46
C SER A 116 0.87 -10.06 10.12
N SER A 117 0.03 -9.45 10.95
CA SER A 117 0.36 -8.24 11.69
C SER A 117 1.43 -8.49 12.76
N HIS A 118 2.44 -7.63 12.81
CA HIS A 118 3.47 -7.59 13.86
C HIS A 118 3.28 -6.42 14.81
N ARG A 119 2.80 -5.27 14.29
CA ARG A 119 2.48 -4.08 15.08
C ARG A 119 1.28 -3.35 14.49
N TYR A 120 0.47 -2.73 15.35
CA TYR A 120 -0.63 -1.86 14.94
C TYR A 120 -0.70 -0.62 15.83
N ILE A 121 -0.84 0.56 15.22
CA ILE A 121 -1.01 1.83 15.91
C ILE A 121 -2.30 2.48 15.43
N SER A 122 -3.12 2.95 16.36
CA SER A 122 -4.32 3.74 16.08
C SER A 122 -4.24 5.07 16.83
N ASP A 123 -4.33 6.17 16.10
CA ASP A 123 -4.45 7.54 16.61
C ASP A 123 -5.77 8.13 16.13
N VAL A 124 -6.76 8.14 17.03
CA VAL A 124 -8.16 8.47 16.71
C VAL A 124 -8.53 9.80 17.35
N HIS A 125 -8.90 10.78 16.53
CA HIS A 125 -9.33 12.11 16.97
C HIS A 125 -10.73 12.42 16.45
N GLN A 126 -11.72 12.33 17.34
CA GLN A 126 -13.14 12.51 17.02
C GLN A 126 -13.84 13.39 18.05
N LEU A 127 -14.11 14.65 17.70
CA LEU A 127 -14.76 15.64 18.58
C LEU A 127 -14.03 15.83 19.93
N THR A 128 -14.53 15.19 21.01
CA THR A 128 -13.91 15.18 22.35
C THR A 128 -13.19 13.88 22.67
N TYR A 129 -13.34 12.87 21.81
CA TYR A 129 -12.71 11.58 21.97
C TYR A 129 -11.35 11.59 21.28
N HIS A 130 -10.32 11.36 22.08
CA HIS A 130 -8.96 11.17 21.59
C HIS A 130 -8.44 9.86 22.18
N ARG A 131 -7.92 8.98 21.32
CA ARG A 131 -7.33 7.74 21.79
C ARG A 131 -6.17 7.34 20.91
N TYR A 132 -5.03 7.19 21.56
CA TYR A 132 -3.85 6.55 21.01
C TYR A 132 -3.76 5.12 21.56
N ARG A 133 -3.46 4.15 20.69
CA ARG A 133 -3.18 2.76 21.06
C ARG A 133 -2.04 2.25 20.22
N ASN A 134 -1.18 1.44 20.83
CA ASN A 134 -0.09 0.75 20.16
C ASN A 134 -0.10 -0.71 20.59
N PHE A 135 -0.18 -1.61 19.61
CA PHE A 135 -0.23 -3.04 19.80
C PHE A 135 1.00 -3.71 19.20
N GLU A 136 1.59 -4.60 19.99
CA GLU A 136 2.61 -5.54 19.58
C GLU A 136 2.01 -6.95 19.51
N PHE A 137 2.23 -7.65 18.41
CA PHE A 137 1.77 -9.03 18.23
C PHE A 137 2.97 -9.98 18.30
N TYR A 138 2.80 -11.09 19.01
CA TYR A 138 3.81 -12.14 19.17
C TYR A 138 3.22 -13.49 18.72
N PRO A 139 3.13 -13.76 17.40
CA PRO A 139 2.49 -14.97 16.88
C PRO A 139 3.08 -16.28 17.40
N GLN A 140 4.40 -16.34 17.57
CA GLN A 140 5.12 -17.52 18.06
C GLN A 140 4.75 -17.84 19.52
N GLU A 141 4.43 -16.82 20.30
CA GLU A 141 4.03 -16.93 21.70
C GLU A 141 2.51 -17.00 21.87
N MET A 142 1.75 -16.84 20.78
CA MET A 142 0.29 -16.73 20.77
C MET A 142 -0.23 -15.64 21.72
N SER A 143 0.48 -14.51 21.78
CA SER A 143 0.19 -13.40 22.69
C SER A 143 0.22 -12.04 21.98
N TRP A 144 -0.38 -11.04 22.61
CA TRP A 144 -0.32 -9.64 22.20
C TRP A 144 -0.21 -8.74 23.43
N GLU A 145 0.28 -7.52 23.21
CA GLU A 145 0.43 -6.47 24.21
C GLU A 145 -0.06 -5.13 23.63
N GLU A 146 -0.86 -4.38 24.39
CA GLU A 146 -1.12 -2.96 24.14
C GLU A 146 -0.14 -2.13 24.99
N THR A 147 0.92 -1.59 24.37
CA THR A 147 2.07 -1.03 25.09
C THR A 147 1.74 0.23 25.90
N GLU A 148 0.68 0.94 25.53
CA GLU A 148 0.25 2.16 26.23
C GLU A 148 -0.44 1.85 27.56
N SER A 149 -1.26 0.79 27.61
CA SER A 149 -1.98 0.37 28.82
C SER A 149 -1.21 -0.71 29.60
N GLY A 150 -0.28 -1.41 28.96
CA GLY A 150 0.34 -2.63 29.48
C GLY A 150 -0.61 -3.83 29.50
N GLU A 151 -1.79 -3.72 28.86
CA GLU A 151 -2.71 -4.84 28.74
C GLU A 151 -2.11 -5.91 27.84
N THR A 152 -2.27 -7.17 28.24
CA THR A 152 -1.80 -8.32 27.47
C THR A 152 -2.91 -9.34 27.32
N GLY A 153 -2.82 -10.15 26.27
CA GLY A 153 -3.81 -11.18 26.01
C GLY A 153 -3.29 -12.29 25.12
N ARG A 154 -4.17 -13.28 24.88
CA ARG A 154 -3.90 -14.37 23.95
C ARG A 154 -4.38 -13.99 22.56
N LEU A 155 -3.56 -14.31 21.56
CA LEU A 155 -3.98 -14.26 20.16
C LEU A 155 -4.99 -15.37 19.87
N ALA A 156 -5.96 -15.07 19.00
CA ALA A 156 -6.92 -16.05 18.51
C ALA A 156 -6.32 -17.00 17.46
N THR A 157 -5.24 -16.58 16.78
CA THR A 157 -4.59 -17.29 15.67
C THR A 157 -3.10 -16.92 15.60
N ALA A 158 -2.29 -17.79 14.99
CA ALA A 158 -0.87 -17.55 14.71
C ALA A 158 -0.64 -16.65 13.48
N LEU A 159 -1.71 -16.25 12.78
CA LEU A 159 -1.66 -15.28 11.67
C LEU A 159 -2.62 -14.12 11.98
N PRO A 160 -2.33 -13.29 13.00
CA PRO A 160 -3.21 -12.18 13.35
C PRO A 160 -3.27 -11.16 12.22
N LEU A 161 -4.41 -10.50 12.09
CA LEU A 161 -4.63 -9.38 11.19
C LEU A 161 -5.29 -8.25 11.99
N ASP A 162 -4.68 -7.08 11.98
CA ASP A 162 -5.29 -5.82 12.43
C ASP A 162 -6.18 -5.21 11.34
N ASP A 163 -6.81 -4.08 11.68
CA ASP A 163 -7.79 -3.40 10.84
C ASP A 163 -7.26 -3.05 9.44
N ILE A 164 -6.02 -2.57 9.32
CA ILE A 164 -5.43 -2.17 8.02
C ILE A 164 -4.87 -3.38 7.29
N SER A 165 -4.16 -4.25 8.03
CA SER A 165 -3.58 -5.46 7.47
C SER A 165 -4.65 -6.34 6.83
N PHE A 166 -5.84 -6.43 7.42
CA PHE A 166 -6.96 -7.15 6.84
C PHE A 166 -7.36 -6.60 5.46
N LEU A 167 -7.40 -5.27 5.28
CA LEU A 167 -7.76 -4.64 3.99
C LEU A 167 -6.76 -4.94 2.88
N TYR A 168 -5.47 -5.08 3.21
CA TYR A 168 -4.46 -5.50 2.25
C TYR A 168 -4.51 -7.01 2.01
N PHE A 169 -4.72 -7.82 3.05
CA PHE A 169 -4.83 -9.28 2.94
C PHE A 169 -5.94 -9.73 2.00
N VAL A 170 -7.12 -9.09 2.03
CA VAL A 170 -8.23 -9.47 1.11
C VAL A 170 -7.92 -9.23 -0.38
N ARG A 171 -6.79 -8.59 -0.70
CA ARG A 171 -6.33 -8.37 -2.07
C ARG A 171 -5.38 -9.47 -2.55
N THR A 172 -4.88 -10.34 -1.68
CA THR A 172 -3.91 -11.39 -2.03
C THR A 172 -4.58 -12.61 -2.65
#